data_AF-A0A7Y2MTN6-F1
#
_entry.id   AF-A0A7Y2MTN6-F1
#
_cell.length_a   1.000
_cell.length_b   1.000
_cell.length_c   1.000
_cell.angle_alpha   90.00
_cell.angle_beta   90.00
_cell.angle_gamma   90.00
#
_symmetry.space_group_name_H-M   'P 1'
#
loop_
_entity.id
_entity.type
_entity.pdbx_description
1 polymer ?
#
loop_
_entity_poly.entity_id
_entity_poly.type
_entity_poly.pdbx_seq_one_letter_code
_entity_poly.pdbx_strand_id
1 'polypeptide(L)' 'MVFAFKYLLRIFDRRKLLRLLKRESEVFNLIRTGKTNKEIASQLNVEISTVKSHVNSIYNKLGIKSRKATRKYK' A
#
# COMPACT_ATOMS: atom_id res chain seq x y z
N MET A 1 16.97 -14.69 3.55
CA MET A 1 16.08 -13.78 2.78
C MET A 1 16.23 -12.29 3.16
N VAL A 2 17.40 -11.79 3.63
CA VAL A 2 17.58 -10.35 3.98
C VAL A 2 18.50 -9.60 2.99
N PHE A 3 19.18 -10.33 2.09
CA PHE A 3 20.15 -9.72 1.17
C PHE A 3 19.51 -8.90 0.04
N ALA A 4 18.40 -9.36 -0.56
CA ALA A 4 17.75 -8.66 -1.67
C ALA A 4 17.19 -7.28 -1.27
N PHE A 5 16.67 -7.14 -0.05
CA PHE A 5 16.16 -5.87 0.46
C PHE A 5 17.31 -4.85 0.61
N LYS A 6 18.48 -5.29 1.09
CA LYS A 6 19.68 -4.44 1.23
C LYS A 6 20.19 -3.91 -0.12
N TYR A 7 20.09 -4.70 -1.20
CA TYR A 7 20.44 -4.28 -2.56
C TYR A 7 19.38 -3.38 -3.21
N LEU A 8 18.09 -3.68 -3.05
CA LEU A 8 16.99 -2.81 -3.51
C LEU A 8 17.07 -1.42 -2.88
N LEU A 9 17.43 -1.36 -1.59
CA LEU A 9 17.64 -0.11 -0.85
C LEU A 9 18.90 0.67 -1.27
N ARG A 10 19.79 0.07 -2.07
CA ARG A 10 21.00 0.72 -2.63
C ARG A 10 20.74 1.29 -4.02
N ILE A 11 19.83 0.70 -4.78
CA ILE A 11 19.43 1.12 -6.13
C ILE A 11 18.34 2.21 -6.07
N PHE A 12 17.42 2.13 -5.11
CA PHE A 12 16.38 3.13 -4.90
C PHE A 12 16.73 4.09 -3.76
N ASP A 13 16.47 5.38 -3.98
CA ASP A 13 16.58 6.41 -2.93
C ASP A 13 15.76 5.98 -1.70
N ARG A 14 16.47 5.77 -0.58
CA ARG A 14 15.93 5.42 0.74
C ARG A 14 14.73 6.29 1.13
N ARG A 15 14.78 7.60 0.88
CA ARG A 15 13.69 8.52 1.25
C ARG A 15 12.45 8.29 0.41
N LYS A 16 12.62 8.07 -0.90
CA LYS A 16 11.52 7.74 -1.81
C LYS A 16 10.84 6.43 -1.42
N LEU A 17 11.64 5.42 -1.05
CA LEU A 17 11.14 4.12 -0.62
C LEU A 17 10.37 4.21 0.71
N LEU A 18 10.88 4.97 1.68
CA LEU A 18 10.17 5.24 2.94
C LEU A 18 8.84 5.97 2.70
N ARG A 19 8.78 6.93 1.78
CA ARG A 19 7.53 7.62 1.42
C ARG A 19 6.50 6.68 0.78
N LEU A 20 6.93 5.82 -0.13
CA LEU A 20 6.06 4.79 -0.72
C LEU A 20 5.51 3.86 0.35
N LEU A 21 6.37 3.40 1.28
CA LEU A 21 5.95 2.53 2.36
C LEU A 21 4.97 3.22 3.33
N LYS A 22 5.19 4.50 3.64
CA LYS A 22 4.24 5.31 4.41
C LYS A 22 2.89 5.40 3.71
N ARG A 23 2.89 5.70 2.42
CA ARG A 23 1.65 5.84 1.64
C ARG A 23 0.88 4.54 1.52
N GLU A 24 1.58 3.43 1.29
CA GLU A 24 0.97 2.09 1.29
C GLU A 24 0.38 1.74 2.65
N SER A 25 1.06 2.08 3.75
CA SER A 25 0.56 1.87 5.11
C SER A 25 -0.70 2.70 5.41
N GLU A 26 -0.73 3.98 5.01
CA GLU A 26 -1.91 4.83 5.11
C GLU A 26 -3.10 4.25 4.35
N VAL A 27 -2.90 3.88 3.08
CA VAL A 27 -3.94 3.26 2.24
C VAL A 27 -4.42 1.96 2.87
N PHE A 28 -3.52 1.11 3.36
CA PHE A 28 -3.89 -0.16 4.00
C PHE A 28 -4.73 0.05 5.27
N ASN A 29 -4.37 1.02 6.11
CA ASN A 29 -5.14 1.37 7.30
C ASN A 29 -6.57 1.80 6.94
N LEU A 30 -6.74 2.63 5.91
CA LEU A 30 -8.06 3.05 5.45
C LEU A 30 -8.87 1.87 4.90
N ILE A 31 -8.26 0.96 4.15
CA ILE A 31 -8.92 -0.28 3.70
C ILE A 31 -9.41 -1.10 4.90
N ARG A 32 -8.60 -1.25 5.95
CA ARG A 32 -8.95 -1.98 7.18
C ARG A 32 -10.14 -1.36 7.91
N THR A 33 -10.26 -0.04 7.87
CA THR A 33 -11.43 0.68 8.42
C THR A 33 -12.70 0.56 7.58
N GLY A 34 -12.64 -0.09 6.41
CA GLY A 34 -13.78 -0.32 5.53
C GLY A 34 -13.94 0.72 4.40
N LYS A 35 -13.09 1.75 4.35
CA LYS A 35 -13.20 2.85 3.37
C LYS A 35 -13.02 2.39 1.93
N THR A 36 -13.97 2.72 1.06
CA THR A 36 -13.91 2.43 -0.39
C THR A 36 -12.75 3.18 -1.06
N ASN A 37 -12.31 2.72 -2.24
CA ASN A 37 -11.22 3.39 -2.97
C ASN A 37 -11.56 4.84 -3.33
N LYS A 38 -12.85 5.18 -3.50
CA LYS A 38 -13.32 6.55 -3.75
C LYS A 38 -13.17 7.43 -2.51
N GLU A 39 -13.54 6.92 -1.33
CA GLU A 39 -13.34 7.64 -0.06
C GLU A 39 -11.85 7.82 0.25
N ILE A 40 -11.04 6.78 0.02
CA ILE A 40 -9.58 6.85 0.20
C ILE A 40 -8.99 7.92 -0.72
N ALA A 41 -9.39 7.94 -2.00
CA ALA A 41 -8.93 8.93 -2.96
C ALA A 41 -9.22 10.36 -2.50
N SER A 42 -10.45 10.60 -2.04
CA SER A 42 -10.87 11.89 -1.49
C SER A 42 -10.09 12.27 -0.23
N GLN A 43 -9.95 11.36 0.74
CA GLN A 43 -9.25 11.64 1.99
C GLN A 43 -7.75 11.88 1.80
N LEU A 44 -7.16 11.21 0.82
CA LEU A 44 -5.74 11.28 0.54
C LEU A 44 -5.39 12.33 -0.54
N ASN A 45 -6.40 13.04 -1.08
CA ASN A 45 -6.30 14.01 -2.17
C ASN A 45 -5.51 13.49 -3.38
N VAL A 46 -5.88 12.30 -3.85
CA VAL A 46 -5.28 11.64 -5.02
C VAL A 46 -6.35 11.06 -5.92
N GLU A 47 -5.97 10.72 -7.15
CA GLU A 47 -6.90 10.09 -8.07
C GLU A 47 -7.22 8.63 -7.66
N ILE A 48 -8.43 8.16 -8.00
CA ILE A 48 -8.86 6.77 -7.71
C ILE A 48 -7.92 5.75 -8.37
N SER A 49 -7.39 6.07 -9.56
CA SER A 49 -6.39 5.27 -10.28
C SER A 49 -5.14 5.01 -9.42
N THR A 50 -4.67 6.04 -8.71
CA THR A 50 -3.48 6.00 -7.84
C THR A 50 -3.75 5.12 -6.63
N VAL A 51 -4.94 5.23 -6.03
CA VAL A 51 -5.37 4.34 -4.95
C VAL A 51 -5.43 2.89 -5.42
N LYS A 52 -5.98 2.60 -6.61
CA LYS A 52 -6.00 1.24 -7.17
C LYS A 52 -4.59 0.66 -7.32
N SER A 53 -3.64 1.47 -7.78
CA SER A 53 -2.23 1.07 -7.88
C SER A 53 -1.64 0.72 -6.52
N HIS A 54 -1.81 1.57 -5.51
CA HIS A 54 -1.37 1.28 -4.14
C HIS A 54 -2.02 0.02 -3.58
N VAL A 55 -3.33 -0.16 -3.74
CA VAL A 55 -4.06 -1.36 -3.31
C VAL A 55 -3.48 -2.62 -3.96
N ASN A 56 -3.22 -2.59 -5.26
CA ASN A 56 -2.65 -3.72 -5.98
C ASN A 56 -1.23 -4.06 -5.47
N SER A 57 -0.37 -3.05 -5.29
CA SER A 57 0.96 -3.24 -4.72
C SER A 57 0.90 -3.82 -3.31
N ILE A 58 0.00 -3.33 -2.45
CA ILE A 58 -0.20 -3.86 -1.09
C ILE A 58 -0.66 -5.32 -1.14
N TYR A 59 -1.65 -5.63 -1.96
CA TYR A 59 -2.19 -6.98 -2.09
C TYR A 59 -1.14 -7.97 -2.59
N ASN A 60 -0.35 -7.58 -3.59
CA ASN A 60 0.75 -8.39 -4.08
C ASN A 60 1.83 -8.60 -3.01
N LYS A 61 2.19 -7.55 -2.26
CA LYS A 61 3.18 -7.63 -1.17
C LYS A 61 2.72 -8.51 0.00
N LEU A 62 1.43 -8.49 0.31
CA LEU A 62 0.84 -9.24 1.44
C LEU A 62 0.23 -10.58 1.03
N GLY A 63 0.29 -10.95 -0.26
CA GLY A 63 -0.35 -12.16 -0.78
C GLY A 63 -1.88 -12.18 -0.64
N ILE A 64 -2.51 -11.01 -0.61
CA ILE A 64 -3.96 -10.88 -0.40
C ILE A 64 -4.69 -10.97 -1.75
N LYS A 65 -5.58 -11.96 -1.88
CA LYS A 65 -6.33 -12.18 -3.13
C LYS A 65 -7.63 -11.39 -3.23
N SER A 66 -8.17 -10.90 -2.11
CA SER A 66 -9.44 -10.18 -2.12
C SER A 66 -9.54 -9.16 -1.00
N ARG A 67 -10.32 -8.10 -1.24
CA ARG A 67 -10.62 -7.09 -0.24
C ARG A 67 -11.30 -7.68 1.00
N LYS A 68 -12.10 -8.75 0.87
CA LYS A 68 -12.70 -9.42 2.02
C LYS A 68 -11.65 -10.05 2.94
N ALA A 69 -10.53 -10.53 2.37
CA ALA A 69 -9.43 -11.12 3.13
C ALA A 69 -8.67 -10.09 3.98
N THR A 70 -8.78 -8.79 3.70
CA THR A 70 -8.17 -7.76 4.57
C THR A 70 -8.85 -7.67 5.95
N ARG A 71 -10.07 -8.20 6.12
CA ARG A 71 -10.71 -8.32 7.45
C ARG A 71 -9.91 -9.14 8.44
N LYS A 72 -9.05 -10.06 7.97
CA LYS A 72 -8.14 -10.84 8.84
C LYS A 72 -7.13 -9.95 9.57
N TYR A 73 -6.84 -8.76 9.02
CA TYR A 73 -5.87 -7.82 9.56
C TYR A 73 -6.55 -6.71 10.37
N LYS A 74 -7.84 -6.87 10.73
CA LYS A 74 -8.61 -5.87 11.48
C LYS A 74 -8.15 -5.76 12.92
#